data_AF-A0A179B7Q6-F1
#
_entry.id   AF-A0A179B7Q6-F1
#
_cell.length_a   1.000
_cell.length_b   1.000
_cell.length_c   1.000
_cell.angle_alpha   90.00
_cell.angle_beta   90.00
_cell.angle_gamma   90.00
#
_symmetry.space_group_name_H-M   'P 1'
#
loop_
_entity.id
_entity.type
_entity.pdbx_description
1 polymer ?
#
loop_
_entity_poly.entity_id
_entity_poly.type
_entity_poly.pdbx_seq_one_letter_code
_entity_poly.pdbx_strand_id
1 'polypeptide(L)'
;QEDVVDILLNLKMLAVRAHGRGDAVVTLRKRGPGQMTGADIVSEHGIEVANPDQVIATLTRDVELVLHLRIDEGRGYDAAATRRQSHEKRIGVMALDASFSPVLRVSYLVESARVEQRTDLDRLILDVETNGVVDPIWAVQEASRIFRSQLGVLAGAETKDVPEASLVQANESLTPLLVRPVDDLELTVRSANCLKAEDIFYIGDLVQKSEQELLKAPNLGRKSLNEIKEVLVAHGLALGMRLDNWPPENLPPVPGRSTDADSISG
;
A
#
# COMPACT_ATOMS: atom_id res chain seq x y z
N GLN A 1 22.20 35.63 4.90
CA GLN A 1 21.51 36.77 5.56
C GLN A 1 21.02 36.34 6.94
N GLU A 2 20.61 35.09 7.00
CA GLU A 2 20.15 34.29 8.12
C GLU A 2 21.31 33.85 9.03
N ASP A 3 20.99 33.54 10.29
CA ASP A 3 21.92 32.91 11.23
C ASP A 3 22.01 31.39 10.98
N VAL A 4 23.04 30.73 11.50
CA VAL A 4 23.22 29.29 11.43
C VAL A 4 22.01 28.55 12.01
N VAL A 5 21.43 29.08 13.09
CA VAL A 5 20.23 28.49 13.73
C VAL A 5 19.03 28.54 12.79
N ASP A 6 18.83 29.65 12.07
CA ASP A 6 17.73 29.78 11.10
C ASP A 6 17.89 28.79 9.94
N ILE A 7 19.13 28.62 9.45
CA ILE A 7 19.44 27.63 8.41
C ILE A 7 19.10 26.21 8.91
N LEU A 8 19.45 25.87 10.15
CA LEU A 8 19.12 24.57 10.75
C LEU A 8 17.61 24.37 10.88
N LEU A 9 16.85 25.41 11.25
CA LEU A 9 15.38 25.35 11.33
C LEU A 9 14.75 25.18 9.94
N ASN A 10 15.25 25.88 8.93
CA ASN A 10 14.78 25.74 7.55
C ASN A 10 15.08 24.35 6.98
N LEU A 11 16.23 23.77 7.32
CA LEU A 11 16.58 22.40 6.96
C LEU A 11 15.61 21.37 7.57
N LYS A 12 15.04 21.64 8.75
CA LYS A 12 14.03 20.76 9.37
C LYS A 12 12.70 20.73 8.60
N MET A 13 12.41 21.78 7.83
CA MET A 13 11.21 21.86 6.99
C MET A 13 11.37 21.15 5.65
N LEU A 14 12.58 20.71 5.32
CA LEU A 14 12.85 19.96 4.10
C LEU A 14 12.20 18.57 4.20
N ALA A 15 11.34 18.28 3.24
CA ALA A 15 10.59 17.04 3.14
C ALA A 15 11.28 16.12 2.13
N VAL A 16 11.85 15.03 2.63
CA VAL A 16 12.71 14.15 1.84
C VAL A 16 12.14 12.73 1.84
N ARG A 17 12.13 12.11 0.67
CA ARG A 17 11.77 10.72 0.44
C ARG A 17 13.02 9.94 0.03
N ALA A 18 13.37 8.92 0.80
CA ALA A 18 14.42 7.98 0.44
C ALA A 18 13.78 6.72 -0.16
N HIS A 19 14.32 6.24 -1.29
CA HIS A 19 13.86 5.05 -2.02
C HIS A 19 14.78 3.84 -1.81
N GLY A 20 15.64 3.85 -0.79
CA GLY A 20 16.65 2.82 -0.54
C GLY A 20 16.91 2.61 0.95
N ARG A 21 17.49 1.46 1.32
CA ARG A 21 17.78 1.14 2.72
C ARG A 21 19.09 1.81 3.17
N GLY A 22 19.01 2.68 4.17
CA GLY A 22 20.15 3.13 4.97
C GLY A 22 20.40 4.65 4.92
N ASP A 23 21.32 5.08 5.79
CA ASP A 23 21.75 6.47 5.91
C ASP A 23 22.37 6.95 4.59
N ALA A 24 21.94 8.12 4.11
CA ALA A 24 22.45 8.70 2.88
C ALA A 24 22.96 10.12 3.13
N VAL A 25 24.09 10.46 2.51
CA VAL A 25 24.70 11.79 2.62
C VAL A 25 24.44 12.55 1.33
N VAL A 26 23.78 13.71 1.45
CA VAL A 26 23.56 14.62 0.32
C VAL A 26 24.34 15.90 0.52
N THR A 27 24.72 16.51 -0.60
CA THR A 27 25.43 17.79 -0.59
C THR A 27 24.55 18.86 -1.19
N LEU A 28 24.37 19.95 -0.45
CA LEU A 28 23.65 21.14 -0.88
C LEU A 28 24.69 22.26 -1.06
N ARG A 29 24.81 22.77 -2.29
CA ARG A 29 25.85 23.74 -2.66
C ARG A 29 25.27 24.90 -3.44
N LYS A 30 25.63 26.13 -3.04
CA LYS A 30 25.26 27.36 -3.75
C LYS A 30 26.41 28.34 -3.71
N ARG A 31 26.67 29.01 -4.84
CA ARG A 31 27.69 30.05 -4.97
C ARG A 31 27.08 31.31 -5.58
N GLY A 32 27.48 32.46 -5.06
CA GLY A 32 27.02 33.75 -5.55
C GLY A 32 25.72 34.20 -4.88
N PRO A 33 25.29 35.46 -5.14
CA PRO A 33 24.06 35.99 -4.57
C PRO A 33 22.83 35.27 -5.11
N GLY A 34 21.86 34.97 -4.22
CA GLY A 34 20.62 34.29 -4.56
C GLY A 34 20.07 33.41 -3.44
N GLN A 35 18.87 32.87 -3.65
CA GLN A 35 18.25 31.90 -2.73
C GLN A 35 18.81 30.50 -2.98
N MET A 36 19.12 29.80 -1.90
CA MET A 36 19.42 28.38 -1.85
C MET A 36 18.13 27.66 -1.43
N THR A 37 17.67 26.72 -2.27
CA THR A 37 16.40 26.00 -2.09
C THR A 37 16.62 24.49 -2.03
N GLY A 38 15.59 23.72 -1.67
CA GLY A 38 15.61 22.26 -1.73
C GLY A 38 15.97 21.70 -3.12
N ALA A 39 15.67 22.44 -4.19
CA ALA A 39 16.05 22.08 -5.55
C ALA A 39 17.56 22.10 -5.82
N ASP A 40 18.35 22.83 -5.01
CA ASP A 40 19.82 22.88 -5.15
C ASP A 40 20.52 21.64 -4.51
N ILE A 41 19.75 20.68 -3.98
CA ILE A 41 20.28 19.44 -3.40
C ILE A 41 20.79 18.51 -4.51
N VAL A 42 22.07 18.16 -4.44
CA VAL A 42 22.67 17.16 -5.31
C VAL A 42 22.54 15.79 -4.64
N SER A 43 21.67 14.95 -5.19
CA SER A 43 21.41 13.58 -4.76
C SER A 43 22.03 12.60 -5.75
N GLU A 44 22.83 11.65 -5.26
CA GLU A 44 23.44 10.59 -6.08
C GLU A 44 22.68 9.26 -6.01
N HIS A 45 21.92 9.01 -4.93
CA HIS A 45 21.37 7.68 -4.63
C HIS A 45 19.95 7.76 -4.06
N GLY A 46 18.93 7.68 -4.92
CA GLY A 46 17.55 7.36 -4.51
C GLY A 46 16.88 8.32 -3.53
N ILE A 47 17.41 9.53 -3.32
CA ILE A 47 16.77 10.57 -2.52
C ILE A 47 16.02 11.53 -3.44
N GLU A 48 14.75 11.73 -3.12
CA GLU A 48 13.82 12.66 -3.76
C GLU A 48 13.40 13.74 -2.76
N VAL A 49 13.39 15.00 -3.19
CA VAL A 49 12.95 16.14 -2.38
C VAL A 49 11.49 16.45 -2.76
N ALA A 50 10.57 16.30 -1.83
CA ALA A 50 9.13 16.48 -2.08
C ALA A 50 8.72 17.97 -2.15
N ASN A 51 9.47 18.86 -1.49
CA ASN A 51 9.26 20.31 -1.49
C ASN A 51 10.49 21.09 -2.04
N PRO A 52 10.74 21.06 -3.36
CA PRO A 52 11.93 21.66 -3.96
C PRO A 52 12.01 23.19 -3.80
N ASP A 53 10.88 23.85 -3.57
CA ASP A 53 10.73 25.29 -3.37
C ASP A 53 11.08 25.76 -1.94
N GLN A 54 11.31 24.82 -1.00
CA GLN A 54 11.69 25.14 0.37
C GLN A 54 12.98 25.95 0.39
N VAL A 55 12.89 27.20 0.87
CA VAL A 55 14.05 28.08 1.03
C VAL A 55 14.86 27.65 2.25
N ILE A 56 16.16 27.47 2.06
CA ILE A 56 17.10 27.08 3.11
C ILE A 56 17.87 28.31 3.61
N ALA A 57 18.43 29.10 2.68
CA ALA A 57 19.22 30.29 3.01
C ALA A 57 19.26 31.27 1.84
N THR A 58 19.57 32.54 2.12
CA THR A 58 19.75 33.60 1.12
C THR A 58 21.16 34.17 1.17
N LEU A 59 21.90 34.02 0.08
CA LEU A 59 23.25 34.54 -0.08
C LEU A 59 23.15 35.97 -0.63
N THR A 60 23.69 36.94 0.11
CA THR A 60 23.65 38.36 -0.26
C THR A 60 24.94 38.86 -0.90
N ARG A 61 26.02 38.08 -0.82
CA ARG A 61 27.36 38.40 -1.34
C ARG A 61 27.83 37.25 -2.22
N ASP A 62 28.90 37.48 -2.99
CA ASP A 62 29.58 36.42 -3.73
C ASP A 62 30.39 35.53 -2.78
N VAL A 63 29.68 34.64 -2.10
CA VAL A 63 30.22 33.63 -1.18
C VAL A 63 29.68 32.26 -1.58
N GLU A 64 30.37 31.22 -1.15
CA GLU A 64 29.98 29.84 -1.38
C GLU A 64 29.53 29.20 -0.06
N LEU A 65 28.36 28.58 -0.08
CA LEU A 65 27.83 27.79 1.02
C LEU A 65 27.72 26.33 0.58
N VAL A 66 28.35 25.45 1.36
CA VAL A 66 28.32 24.00 1.15
C VAL A 66 27.85 23.36 2.45
N LEU A 67 26.78 22.56 2.37
CA LEU A 67 26.20 21.82 3.48
C LEU A 67 26.22 20.33 3.14
N HIS A 68 26.74 19.53 4.06
CA HIS A 68 26.64 18.06 3.98
C HIS A 68 25.58 17.60 4.97
N LEU A 69 24.51 17.02 4.45
CA LEU A 69 23.36 16.57 5.22
C LEU A 69 23.37 15.06 5.26
N ARG A 70 23.25 14.48 6.47
CA ARG A 70 22.96 13.06 6.63
C ARG A 70 21.45 12.89 6.78
N ILE A 71 20.87 12.10 5.90
CA ILE A 71 19.45 11.74 5.90
C ILE A 71 19.37 10.31 6.40
N ASP A 72 18.67 10.15 7.52
CA ASP A 72 18.42 8.86 8.14
C ASP A 72 16.93 8.51 7.96
N GLU A 73 16.61 7.22 7.87
CA GLU A 73 15.22 6.75 7.91
C GLU A 73 14.83 6.39 9.35
N GLY A 74 13.66 6.81 9.78
CA GLY A 74 13.21 6.60 11.15
C GLY A 74 11.70 6.69 11.31
N ARG A 75 11.24 6.64 12.56
CA ARG A 75 9.83 6.80 12.92
C ARG A 75 9.72 7.72 14.14
N GLY A 76 8.69 8.57 14.13
CA GLY A 76 8.41 9.47 15.25
C GLY A 76 9.41 10.62 15.35
N TYR A 77 9.82 10.92 16.57
CA TYR A 77 10.69 12.05 16.89
C TYR A 77 11.91 11.57 17.66
N ASP A 78 13.08 12.03 17.25
CA ASP A 78 14.34 11.74 17.92
C ASP A 78 15.12 13.04 18.15
N ALA A 79 15.32 13.36 19.42
CA ALA A 79 15.95 14.60 19.85
C ALA A 79 17.48 14.48 19.79
N ALA A 80 18.12 15.50 19.21
CA ALA A 80 19.57 15.60 19.08
C ALA A 80 20.29 15.47 20.43
N ALA A 81 19.72 16.00 21.50
CA ALA A 81 20.33 15.96 22.84
C ALA A 81 20.41 14.55 23.45
N THR A 82 19.53 13.64 23.05
CA THR A 82 19.40 12.28 23.61
C THR A 82 19.87 11.19 22.65
N ARG A 83 20.16 11.54 21.40
CA ARG A 83 20.59 10.60 20.35
C ARG A 83 21.91 9.95 20.73
N ARG A 84 21.87 8.65 21.05
CA ARG A 84 23.05 7.85 21.38
C ARG A 84 23.71 7.35 20.10
N GLN A 85 24.39 8.21 19.34
CA GLN A 85 25.27 7.77 18.25
C GLN A 85 26.72 8.22 18.45
N SER A 86 27.64 7.28 18.23
CA SER A 86 29.10 7.41 18.37
C SER A 86 29.76 8.34 17.34
N HIS A 87 29.02 8.79 16.33
CA HIS A 87 29.52 9.57 15.18
C HIS A 87 29.47 11.09 15.39
N GLU A 88 28.79 11.58 16.43
CA GLU A 88 28.50 13.01 16.64
C GLU A 88 29.64 13.80 17.33
N LYS A 89 30.71 13.13 17.77
CA LYS A 89 31.84 13.80 18.46
C LYS A 89 32.95 14.27 17.53
N ARG A 90 32.63 14.67 16.30
CA ARG A 90 33.60 15.33 15.39
C ARG A 90 33.35 16.83 15.39
N ILE A 91 34.42 17.60 15.54
CA ILE A 91 34.36 19.06 15.47
C ILE A 91 33.83 19.46 14.09
N GLY A 92 32.83 20.34 14.05
CA GLY A 92 32.20 20.82 12.82
C GLY A 92 30.93 20.09 12.39
N VAL A 93 30.48 19.08 13.15
CA VAL A 93 29.15 18.45 12.94
C VAL A 93 28.12 19.13 13.84
N MET A 94 27.03 19.59 13.25
CA MET A 94 25.88 20.14 13.98
C MET A 94 24.77 19.09 14.01
N ALA A 95 24.32 18.72 15.22
CA ALA A 95 23.21 17.80 15.38
C ALA A 95 21.87 18.54 15.30
N LEU A 96 20.92 17.97 14.56
CA LEU A 96 19.55 18.47 14.42
C LEU A 96 18.56 17.41 14.92
N ASP A 97 17.47 17.85 15.54
CA ASP A 97 16.38 16.96 15.90
C ASP A 97 15.77 16.36 14.64
N ALA A 98 15.52 15.04 14.66
CA ALA A 98 14.91 14.36 13.53
C ALA A 98 13.41 14.18 13.79
N SER A 99 12.60 14.69 12.87
CA SER A 99 11.15 14.46 12.84
C SER A 99 10.83 13.65 11.61
N PHE A 100 10.49 12.38 11.81
CA PHE A 100 10.16 11.43 10.73
C PHE A 100 8.64 11.35 10.51
N SER A 101 7.94 12.47 10.65
CA SER A 101 6.49 12.54 10.45
C SER A 101 6.17 13.20 9.11
N PRO A 102 5.62 12.46 8.14
CA PRO A 102 5.18 13.05 6.88
C PRO A 102 3.78 13.70 6.99
N VAL A 103 3.05 13.47 8.10
CA VAL A 103 1.75 14.06 8.39
C VAL A 103 1.94 15.31 9.24
N LEU A 104 1.34 16.43 8.80
CA LEU A 104 1.41 17.73 9.46
C LEU A 104 0.22 17.97 10.38
N ARG A 105 -0.99 17.66 9.89
CA ARG A 105 -2.24 17.91 10.61
C ARG A 105 -3.27 16.86 10.27
N VAL A 106 -4.02 16.46 11.29
CA VAL A 106 -5.19 15.59 11.15
C VAL A 106 -6.32 16.21 11.95
N SER A 107 -7.49 16.35 11.34
CA SER A 107 -8.72 16.69 12.03
C SER A 107 -9.83 15.71 11.64
N TYR A 108 -10.79 15.50 12.54
CA TYR A 108 -11.88 14.58 12.31
C TYR A 108 -13.21 15.18 12.76
N LEU A 109 -14.28 14.78 12.08
CA LEU A 109 -15.65 15.14 12.40
C LEU A 109 -16.53 13.90 12.26
N VAL A 110 -17.42 13.68 13.24
CA VAL A 110 -18.40 12.60 13.22
C VAL A 110 -19.78 13.21 13.13
N GLU A 111 -20.54 12.83 12.11
CA GLU A 111 -21.89 13.32 11.85
C GLU A 111 -22.85 12.15 11.64
N SER A 112 -24.12 12.30 11.99
CA SER A 112 -25.12 11.25 11.74
C SER A 112 -25.35 11.09 10.23
N ALA A 113 -25.30 9.85 9.76
CA ALA A 113 -25.55 9.48 8.38
C ALA A 113 -26.91 8.81 8.25
N ARG A 114 -27.75 9.33 7.35
CA ARG A 114 -28.92 8.58 6.89
C ARG A 114 -28.55 7.83 5.62
N VAL A 115 -28.53 6.50 5.70
CA VAL A 115 -28.33 5.62 4.55
C VAL A 115 -29.65 4.94 4.28
N GLU A 116 -30.34 5.39 3.23
CA GLU A 116 -31.67 4.91 2.85
C GLU A 116 -32.70 5.06 4.00
N GLN A 117 -33.18 3.94 4.55
CA GLN A 117 -34.10 3.89 5.69
C GLN A 117 -33.39 3.73 7.04
N ARG A 118 -32.06 3.55 7.06
CA ARG A 118 -31.27 3.45 8.28
C ARG A 118 -30.81 4.83 8.73
N THR A 119 -31.18 5.19 9.96
CA THR A 119 -30.81 6.46 10.61
C THR A 119 -29.85 6.25 11.78
N ASP A 120 -29.38 5.01 11.99
CA ASP A 120 -28.53 4.57 13.10
C ASP A 120 -27.04 4.51 12.75
N LEU A 121 -26.63 5.19 11.67
CA LEU A 121 -25.25 5.17 11.19
C LEU A 121 -24.56 6.51 11.41
N ASP A 122 -23.25 6.44 11.61
CA ASP A 122 -22.38 7.61 11.73
C ASP A 122 -21.44 7.70 10.51
N ARG A 123 -21.20 8.92 10.06
CA ARG A 123 -20.21 9.28 9.02
C ARG A 123 -19.01 9.90 9.70
N LEU A 124 -17.83 9.33 9.46
CA LEU A 124 -16.55 9.90 9.83
C LEU A 124 -15.96 10.67 8.65
N ILE A 125 -15.64 11.95 8.87
CA ILE A 125 -14.90 12.80 7.94
C ILE A 125 -13.52 13.01 8.53
N LEU A 126 -12.47 12.67 7.78
CA LEU A 126 -11.07 12.88 8.13
C LEU A 126 -10.46 13.90 7.17
N ASP A 127 -9.89 14.97 7.70
CA ASP A 127 -9.09 15.94 6.95
C ASP A 127 -7.63 15.76 7.35
N VAL A 128 -6.80 15.35 6.38
CA VAL A 128 -5.41 14.93 6.57
C VAL A 128 -4.51 15.74 5.66
N GLU A 129 -3.56 16.44 6.28
CA GLU A 129 -2.59 17.29 5.61
C GLU A 129 -1.19 16.68 5.73
N THR A 130 -0.54 16.39 4.60
CA THR A 130 0.81 15.83 4.53
C THR A 130 1.79 16.83 3.94
N ASN A 131 3.09 16.60 4.16
CA ASN A 131 4.17 17.42 3.61
C ASN A 131 4.56 17.03 2.17
N GLY A 132 3.73 16.26 1.47
CA GLY A 132 3.99 15.78 0.10
C GLY A 132 4.87 14.54 -0.02
N VAL A 133 5.53 14.08 1.05
CA VAL A 133 6.35 12.85 1.04
C VAL A 133 5.49 11.59 0.93
N VAL A 134 4.25 11.64 1.44
CA VAL A 134 3.29 10.55 1.33
C VAL A 134 1.92 11.09 0.95
N ASP A 135 1.18 10.27 0.21
CA ASP A 135 -0.21 10.55 -0.09
C ASP A 135 -1.09 10.43 1.18
N PRO A 136 -2.04 11.34 1.43
CA PRO A 136 -2.92 11.27 2.59
C PRO A 136 -3.71 9.97 2.71
N ILE A 137 -4.18 9.40 1.59
CA ILE A 137 -4.92 8.13 1.57
C ILE A 137 -3.98 7.00 2.00
N TRP A 138 -2.76 6.97 1.45
CA TRP A 138 -1.74 6.00 1.85
C TRP A 138 -1.41 6.10 3.33
N ALA A 139 -1.29 7.31 3.89
CA ALA A 139 -1.04 7.50 5.31
C ALA A 139 -2.15 6.92 6.21
N VAL A 140 -3.42 7.07 5.81
CA VAL A 140 -4.57 6.48 6.54
C VAL A 140 -4.59 4.95 6.42
N GLN A 141 -4.25 4.41 5.25
CA GLN A 141 -4.14 2.96 5.04
C GLN A 141 -3.04 2.36 5.93
N GLU A 142 -1.87 3.00 5.96
CA GLU A 142 -0.75 2.56 6.79
C GLU A 142 -1.07 2.67 8.29
N ALA A 143 -1.74 3.75 8.71
CA ALA A 143 -2.24 3.89 10.09
C ALA A 143 -3.22 2.76 10.46
N SER A 144 -4.13 2.40 9.56
CA SER A 144 -5.08 1.31 9.76
C SER A 144 -4.39 -0.06 9.87
N ARG A 145 -3.33 -0.29 9.07
CA ARG A 145 -2.50 -1.49 9.13
C ARG A 145 -1.80 -1.61 10.48
N ILE A 146 -1.16 -0.52 10.93
CA ILE A 146 -0.51 -0.45 12.24
C ILE A 146 -1.54 -0.70 13.35
N PHE A 147 -2.71 -0.06 13.29
CA PHE A 147 -3.77 -0.22 14.30
C PHE A 147 -4.26 -1.67 14.41
N ARG A 148 -4.52 -2.34 13.27
CA ARG A 148 -4.88 -3.76 13.25
C ARG A 148 -3.79 -4.65 13.86
N SER A 149 -2.53 -4.38 13.55
CA SER A 149 -1.41 -5.11 14.12
C SER A 149 -1.36 -4.99 15.65
N GLN A 150 -1.59 -3.79 16.18
CA GLN A 150 -1.64 -3.57 17.63
C GLN A 150 -2.86 -4.24 18.30
N LEU A 151 -4.02 -4.24 17.64
CA LEU A 151 -5.21 -4.95 18.14
C LEU A 151 -5.04 -6.47 18.18
N GLY A 152 -4.20 -7.05 17.31
CA GLY A 152 -3.92 -8.49 17.28
C GLY A 152 -3.41 -9.02 18.63
N VAL A 153 -2.58 -8.23 19.32
CA VAL A 153 -2.07 -8.56 20.67
C VAL A 153 -3.21 -8.67 21.69
N LEU A 154 -4.22 -7.80 21.59
CA LEU A 154 -5.38 -7.82 22.49
C LEU A 154 -6.37 -8.93 22.16
N ALA A 155 -6.47 -9.31 20.89
CA ALA A 155 -7.38 -10.35 20.41
C ALA A 155 -6.89 -11.78 20.73
N GLY A 156 -5.73 -11.95 21.38
CA GLY A 156 -5.14 -13.25 21.67
C GLY A 156 -4.67 -14.00 20.42
N ALA A 157 -4.59 -13.32 19.29
CA ALA A 157 -4.00 -13.86 18.08
C ALA A 157 -2.49 -13.70 18.18
N GLU A 158 -1.75 -14.82 18.29
CA GLU A 158 -0.35 -14.80 17.90
C GLU A 158 -0.31 -14.33 16.45
N THR A 159 0.28 -13.16 16.22
CA THR A 159 0.42 -12.54 14.91
C THR A 159 1.26 -13.44 14.00
N LYS A 160 0.62 -14.47 13.44
CA LYS A 160 1.02 -14.99 12.13
C LYS A 160 0.69 -13.85 11.18
N ASP A 161 1.74 -13.22 10.66
CA ASP A 161 1.65 -12.40 9.47
C ASP A 161 0.79 -13.17 8.46
N VAL A 162 -0.46 -12.73 8.31
CA VAL A 162 -1.25 -13.12 7.15
C VAL A 162 -0.57 -12.38 6.01
N PRO A 163 0.07 -13.08 5.06
CA PRO A 163 0.70 -12.41 3.94
C PRO A 163 -0.34 -11.55 3.25
N GLU A 164 0.14 -10.41 2.76
CA GLU A 164 -0.53 -9.23 2.25
C GLU A 164 -1.36 -9.46 0.96
N ALA A 165 -2.12 -10.56 0.87
CA ALA A 165 -2.76 -11.00 -0.36
C ALA A 165 -4.30 -11.01 -0.32
N SER A 166 -4.97 -10.21 0.52
CA SER A 166 -6.41 -10.41 0.70
C SER A 166 -7.35 -9.21 0.68
N LEU A 167 -6.95 -7.93 0.65
CA LEU A 167 -7.99 -6.89 0.84
C LEU A 167 -7.97 -5.62 -0.01
N VAL A 168 -7.04 -5.39 -0.93
CA VAL A 168 -7.14 -4.19 -1.78
C VAL A 168 -6.57 -4.49 -3.16
N GLN A 169 -7.40 -4.31 -4.21
CA GLN A 169 -7.13 -4.49 -5.67
C GLN A 169 -7.60 -5.80 -6.35
N ALA A 170 -8.73 -6.38 -5.96
CA ALA A 170 -9.32 -7.52 -6.68
C ALA A 170 -10.40 -7.18 -7.73
N ASN A 171 -10.83 -5.92 -7.88
CA ASN A 171 -12.04 -5.62 -8.65
C ASN A 171 -11.87 -5.05 -10.07
N GLU A 172 -10.65 -4.82 -10.57
CA GLU A 172 -10.48 -4.31 -11.95
C GLU A 172 -9.48 -5.10 -12.81
N SER A 173 -8.47 -5.74 -12.21
CA SER A 173 -7.42 -6.49 -12.92
C SER A 173 -7.65 -8.01 -13.00
N LEU A 174 -8.52 -8.58 -12.15
CA LEU A 174 -8.83 -10.02 -12.13
C LEU A 174 -10.02 -10.43 -13.01
N THR A 175 -10.86 -9.46 -13.40
CA THR A 175 -12.03 -9.65 -14.28
C THR A 175 -11.73 -10.46 -15.56
N PRO A 176 -10.59 -10.28 -16.28
CA PRO A 176 -10.33 -11.07 -17.48
C PRO A 176 -9.88 -12.52 -17.22
N LEU A 177 -9.44 -12.87 -16.00
CA LEU A 177 -9.09 -14.25 -15.63
C LEU A 177 -10.29 -15.04 -15.12
N LEU A 178 -11.19 -14.40 -14.36
CA LEU A 178 -12.36 -15.06 -13.79
C LEU A 178 -13.32 -15.60 -14.85
N VAL A 179 -13.42 -14.91 -15.99
CA VAL A 179 -14.30 -15.24 -17.12
C VAL A 179 -13.73 -16.35 -18.03
N ARG A 180 -12.51 -16.84 -17.75
CA ARG A 180 -11.93 -17.96 -18.50
C ARG A 180 -12.56 -19.30 -18.07
N PRO A 181 -12.62 -20.28 -19.00
CA PRO A 181 -13.08 -21.61 -18.67
C PRO A 181 -12.10 -22.33 -17.75
N VAL A 182 -12.60 -23.23 -16.92
CA VAL A 182 -11.79 -24.11 -16.05
C VAL A 182 -10.83 -24.99 -16.86
N ASP A 183 -11.15 -25.28 -18.13
CA ASP A 183 -10.30 -26.06 -19.04
C ASP A 183 -8.94 -25.39 -19.33
N ASP A 184 -8.85 -24.07 -19.21
CA ASP A 184 -7.60 -23.33 -19.43
C ASP A 184 -6.61 -23.49 -18.27
N LEU A 185 -7.03 -24.01 -17.11
CA LEU A 185 -6.20 -24.13 -15.91
C LEU A 185 -5.19 -25.30 -15.94
N GLU A 186 -4.91 -25.91 -17.10
CA GLU A 186 -3.98 -27.05 -17.24
C GLU A 186 -4.14 -28.16 -16.18
N LEU A 187 -5.38 -28.36 -15.70
CA LEU A 187 -5.70 -29.37 -14.69
C LEU A 187 -5.63 -30.78 -15.29
N THR A 188 -5.43 -31.80 -14.45
CA THR A 188 -5.61 -33.18 -14.90
C THR A 188 -7.03 -33.41 -15.43
N VAL A 189 -7.13 -34.29 -16.44
CA VAL A 189 -8.39 -34.70 -17.07
C VAL A 189 -9.44 -35.13 -16.04
N ARG A 190 -8.99 -35.72 -14.91
CA ARG A 190 -9.87 -36.10 -13.80
C ARG A 190 -10.45 -34.88 -13.08
N SER A 191 -9.62 -33.92 -12.70
CA SER A 191 -10.02 -32.72 -11.97
C SER A 191 -10.94 -31.83 -12.82
N ALA A 192 -10.63 -31.65 -14.10
CA ALA A 192 -11.50 -30.90 -15.04
C ALA A 192 -12.88 -31.54 -15.22
N ASN A 193 -12.95 -32.87 -15.39
CA ASN A 193 -14.22 -33.58 -15.55
C ASN A 193 -15.06 -33.60 -14.26
N CYS A 194 -14.42 -33.63 -13.08
CA CYS A 194 -15.15 -33.54 -11.81
C CYS A 194 -15.77 -32.15 -11.61
N LEU A 195 -15.07 -31.09 -12.01
CA LEU A 195 -15.59 -29.72 -11.91
C LEU A 195 -16.79 -29.50 -12.85
N LYS A 196 -16.73 -30.04 -14.08
CA LYS A 196 -17.86 -30.00 -15.02
C LYS A 196 -19.09 -30.77 -14.54
N ALA A 197 -18.90 -31.85 -13.77
CA ALA A 197 -20.01 -32.63 -13.22
C ALA A 197 -20.77 -31.90 -12.10
N GLU A 198 -20.15 -30.86 -11.50
CA GLU A 198 -20.72 -30.02 -10.44
C GLU A 198 -21.17 -28.64 -10.97
N ASP A 199 -21.38 -28.52 -12.28
CA ASP A 199 -21.78 -27.28 -12.96
C ASP A 199 -20.78 -26.11 -12.80
N ILE A 200 -19.49 -26.41 -12.57
CA ILE A 200 -18.42 -25.41 -12.45
C ILE A 200 -17.69 -25.30 -13.79
N PHE A 201 -17.99 -24.26 -14.56
CA PHE A 201 -17.43 -24.08 -15.91
C PHE A 201 -16.38 -22.98 -16.01
N TYR A 202 -16.44 -21.96 -15.15
CA TYR A 202 -15.51 -20.83 -15.16
C TYR A 202 -14.64 -20.78 -13.90
N ILE A 203 -13.50 -20.12 -14.01
CA ILE A 203 -12.58 -19.90 -12.88
C ILE A 203 -13.30 -19.11 -11.77
N GLY A 204 -14.16 -18.15 -12.11
CA GLY A 204 -14.97 -17.41 -11.15
C GLY A 204 -15.96 -18.27 -10.35
N ASP A 205 -16.52 -19.33 -10.94
CA ASP A 205 -17.40 -20.27 -10.22
C ASP A 205 -16.60 -21.11 -9.21
N LEU A 206 -15.41 -21.56 -9.60
CA LEU A 206 -14.52 -22.39 -8.79
C LEU A 206 -14.02 -21.63 -7.54
N VAL A 207 -13.62 -20.38 -7.73
CA VAL A 207 -13.05 -19.52 -6.67
C VAL A 207 -14.07 -19.22 -5.55
N GLN A 208 -15.36 -19.26 -5.84
CA GLN A 208 -16.43 -19.05 -4.85
C GLN A 208 -16.72 -20.27 -3.98
N LYS A 209 -16.32 -21.48 -4.42
CA LYS A 209 -16.55 -22.71 -3.66
C LYS A 209 -15.54 -22.83 -2.53
N SER A 210 -16.03 -23.24 -1.36
CA SER A 210 -15.16 -23.56 -0.24
C SER A 210 -14.51 -24.95 -0.42
N GLU A 211 -13.37 -25.17 0.23
CA GLU A 211 -12.68 -26.46 0.24
C GLU A 211 -13.60 -27.61 0.70
N GLN A 212 -14.48 -27.32 1.66
CA GLN A 212 -15.43 -28.27 2.22
C GLN A 212 -16.57 -28.61 1.25
N GLU A 213 -16.96 -27.69 0.37
CA GLU A 213 -17.97 -27.92 -0.66
C GLU A 213 -17.38 -28.78 -1.78
N LEU A 214 -16.16 -28.47 -2.22
CA LEU A 214 -15.47 -29.26 -3.24
C LEU A 214 -15.23 -30.70 -2.77
N LEU A 215 -14.90 -30.93 -1.50
CA LEU A 215 -14.72 -32.29 -0.97
C LEU A 215 -16.03 -33.10 -0.89
N LYS A 216 -17.20 -32.45 -0.94
CA LYS A 216 -18.50 -33.13 -1.00
C LYS A 216 -18.88 -33.56 -2.42
N ALA A 217 -18.21 -33.01 -3.44
CA ALA A 217 -18.45 -33.38 -4.83
C ALA A 217 -18.11 -34.86 -5.09
N PRO A 218 -18.94 -35.59 -5.85
CA PRO A 218 -18.68 -36.97 -6.21
C PRO A 218 -17.42 -37.05 -7.07
N ASN A 219 -16.55 -38.00 -6.76
CA ASN A 219 -15.29 -38.30 -7.46
C ASN A 219 -14.14 -37.28 -7.29
N LEU A 220 -14.32 -36.19 -6.52
CA LEU A 220 -13.24 -35.25 -6.15
C LEU A 220 -12.48 -35.75 -4.92
N GLY A 221 -11.23 -36.19 -5.11
CA GLY A 221 -10.37 -36.68 -4.01
C GLY A 221 -9.43 -35.61 -3.46
N ARG A 222 -8.82 -35.87 -2.30
CA ARG A 222 -7.80 -34.99 -1.67
C ARG A 222 -6.64 -34.65 -2.61
N LYS A 223 -6.28 -35.55 -3.52
CA LYS A 223 -5.23 -35.32 -4.52
C LYS A 223 -5.63 -34.27 -5.57
N SER A 224 -6.86 -34.35 -6.09
CA SER A 224 -7.41 -33.36 -7.03
C SER A 224 -7.63 -32.01 -6.37
N LEU A 225 -8.02 -31.99 -5.09
CA LEU A 225 -8.19 -30.75 -4.32
C LEU A 225 -6.86 -29.99 -4.14
N ASN A 226 -5.78 -30.70 -3.80
CA ASN A 226 -4.45 -30.09 -3.69
C ASN A 226 -3.96 -29.57 -5.05
N GLU A 227 -4.19 -30.31 -6.12
CA GLU A 227 -3.87 -29.90 -7.48
C GLU A 227 -4.59 -28.59 -7.87
N ILE A 228 -5.91 -28.53 -7.64
CA ILE A 228 -6.71 -27.33 -7.88
C ILE A 228 -6.16 -26.14 -7.07
N LYS A 229 -5.79 -26.37 -5.81
CA LYS A 229 -5.24 -25.33 -4.93
C LYS A 229 -3.88 -24.82 -5.41
N GLU A 230 -2.98 -25.72 -5.81
CA GLU A 230 -1.65 -25.36 -6.34
C GLU A 230 -1.77 -24.53 -7.62
N VAL A 231 -2.65 -24.94 -8.53
CA VAL A 231 -2.89 -24.24 -9.80
C VAL A 231 -3.57 -22.90 -9.59
N LEU A 232 -4.56 -22.80 -8.69
CA LEU A 232 -5.18 -21.52 -8.35
C LEU A 232 -4.16 -20.55 -7.74
N VAL A 233 -3.30 -21.02 -6.84
CA VAL A 233 -2.23 -20.21 -6.25
C VAL A 233 -1.23 -19.75 -7.30
N ALA A 234 -0.87 -20.59 -8.27
CA ALA A 234 0.00 -20.22 -9.39
C ALA A 234 -0.60 -19.10 -10.26
N HIS A 235 -1.94 -18.99 -10.31
CA HIS A 235 -2.67 -17.93 -11.01
C HIS A 235 -3.06 -16.76 -10.10
N GLY A 236 -2.60 -16.73 -8.85
CA GLY A 236 -2.89 -15.65 -7.89
C GLY A 236 -4.31 -15.69 -7.31
N LEU A 237 -4.99 -16.83 -7.39
CA LEU A 237 -6.37 -17.04 -6.92
C LEU A 237 -6.40 -17.97 -5.71
N ALA A 238 -7.49 -17.89 -4.94
CA ALA A 238 -7.72 -18.73 -3.77
C ALA A 238 -9.16 -19.29 -3.76
N LEU A 239 -9.37 -20.40 -3.05
CA LEU A 239 -10.70 -20.96 -2.82
C LEU A 239 -11.44 -20.17 -1.73
N GLY A 240 -12.76 -20.00 -1.89
CA GLY A 240 -13.62 -19.30 -0.95
C GLY A 240 -13.57 -17.77 -1.05
N MET A 241 -13.13 -17.20 -2.18
CA MET A 241 -13.23 -15.76 -2.40
C MET A 241 -14.70 -15.39 -2.70
N ARG A 242 -15.15 -14.25 -2.19
CA ARG A 242 -16.45 -13.69 -2.53
C ARG A 242 -16.29 -12.71 -3.68
N LEU A 243 -16.99 -12.99 -4.79
CA LEU A 243 -17.06 -12.10 -5.94
C LEU A 243 -18.40 -11.37 -5.90
N ASP A 244 -18.37 -10.05 -5.76
CA ASP A 244 -19.56 -9.22 -5.90
C ASP A 244 -19.87 -9.06 -7.40
N ASN A 245 -21.13 -9.28 -7.83
CA ASN A 245 -21.60 -9.21 -9.22
C ASN A 245 -21.17 -10.34 -10.17
N TRP A 246 -20.98 -11.57 -9.67
CA TRP A 246 -20.79 -12.78 -10.48
C TRP A 246 -22.08 -13.62 -10.53
N PRO A 247 -22.53 -14.14 -11.69
CA PRO A 247 -21.94 -14.05 -13.05
C PRO A 247 -22.26 -12.72 -13.79
N PRO A 248 -21.32 -12.15 -14.58
CA PRO A 248 -21.60 -10.97 -15.42
C PRO A 248 -22.56 -11.29 -16.60
N GLU A 249 -23.36 -10.32 -17.04
CA GLU A 249 -24.34 -10.49 -18.15
C GLU A 249 -23.72 -10.96 -19.48
N ASN A 250 -22.42 -10.70 -19.72
CA ASN A 250 -21.70 -11.03 -20.96
C ASN A 250 -20.66 -12.16 -20.77
N LEU A 251 -21.07 -13.32 -20.25
CA LEU A 251 -20.19 -14.49 -20.16
C LEU A 251 -20.02 -15.19 -21.54
N PRO A 252 -18.78 -15.51 -21.96
CA PRO A 252 -18.54 -16.19 -23.22
C PRO A 252 -19.12 -17.61 -23.15
N PRO A 253 -19.85 -18.09 -24.17
CA PRO A 253 -20.49 -19.41 -24.13
C PRO A 253 -19.43 -20.52 -24.02
N VAL A 254 -19.65 -21.46 -23.10
CA VAL A 254 -18.80 -22.63 -22.89
C VAL A 254 -19.57 -23.91 -23.22
N PRO A 255 -18.93 -24.92 -23.85
CA PRO A 255 -19.59 -26.17 -24.20
C PRO A 255 -20.09 -26.90 -22.94
N GLY A 256 -21.39 -27.18 -22.87
CA GLY A 256 -22.01 -27.96 -21.78
C GLY A 256 -22.82 -27.14 -20.77
N ARG A 257 -22.79 -25.81 -20.82
CA ARG A 257 -23.71 -24.96 -20.04
C ARG A 257 -25.03 -24.81 -20.80
N SER A 258 -26.16 -25.16 -20.17
CA SER A 258 -27.48 -24.77 -20.69
C SER A 258 -27.58 -23.25 -20.62
N THR A 259 -27.61 -22.58 -21.78
CA THR A 259 -28.00 -21.18 -21.84
C THR A 259 -29.49 -21.11 -21.55
N ASP A 260 -29.87 -20.68 -20.35
CA ASP A 260 -31.22 -20.21 -20.06
C ASP A 260 -31.44 -18.88 -20.79
N ALA A 261 -31.53 -18.96 -22.12
CA ALA A 261 -31.89 -17.87 -23.02
C ALA A 261 -33.09 -18.24 -23.92
N ASP A 262 -33.79 -19.33 -23.61
CA ASP A 262 -35.09 -19.71 -24.21
C ASP A 262 -36.18 -19.70 -23.12
N SER A 263 -36.49 -18.53 -22.53
CA SER A 263 -37.68 -18.35 -21.67
C SER A 263 -38.15 -16.89 -21.54
N ILE A 264 -37.92 -16.03 -22.55
CA ILE A 264 -38.73 -14.79 -22.72
C ILE A 264 -39.01 -14.58 -24.22
N SER A 265 -39.85 -15.45 -24.79
CA SER A 265 -40.84 -15.07 -25.81
C SER A 265 -41.88 -16.19 -25.93
N GLY A 266 -43.10 -15.88 -25.53
CA GLY A 266 -44.25 -16.79 -25.43
C GLY A 266 -45.27 -16.27 -24.44
#